data_AF-A0A286USW6-F1
#
_entry.id   AF-A0A286USW6-F1
#
_cell.length_a   1.000
_cell.length_b   1.000
_cell.length_c   1.000
_cell.angle_alpha   90.00
_cell.angle_beta   90.00
_cell.angle_gamma   90.00
#
_symmetry.space_group_name_H-M   'P 1'
#
loop_
_entity.id
_entity.type
_entity.pdbx_description
1 polymer ?
#
loop_
_entity_poly.entity_id
_entity_poly.type
_entity_poly.pdbx_seq_one_letter_code
_entity_poly.pdbx_strand_id
1 'polypeptide(L)'
;MLVLSSFNKLLSHVLAPPTLHTAVIFSPSGELIAFESSRARPKDDVRVLVGVASDIWAETRDDGEGMVESELGKIYVLPITPSTSEREGREGRPSSKEPENPVLLIALNATDDAQWGELQRKGQGLAAHISKPLQQLLGRLQPETTSHTNTTPTSPTVTSRNGRR
;
A
#
# COMPACT_ATOMS: atom_id res chain seq x y z
N MET A 1 6.23 3.48 -15.66
CA MET A 1 7.31 3.57 -14.67
C MET A 1 6.85 4.58 -13.62
N LEU A 2 6.78 4.20 -12.33
CA LEU A 2 6.47 5.17 -11.28
C LEU A 2 7.63 6.16 -11.21
N VAL A 3 7.33 7.46 -11.27
CA VAL A 3 8.34 8.52 -11.23
C VAL A 3 8.27 9.19 -9.85
N LEU A 4 9.35 9.12 -9.08
CA LEU A 4 9.40 9.66 -7.72
C LEU A 4 9.05 11.15 -7.66
N SER A 5 9.46 11.92 -8.67
CA SER A 5 9.10 13.34 -8.78
C SER A 5 7.59 13.57 -8.89
N SER A 6 6.84 12.61 -9.42
CA SER A 6 5.37 12.68 -9.47
C SER A 6 4.74 12.46 -8.10
N PHE A 7 5.33 11.62 -7.25
CA PHE A 7 4.90 11.47 -5.86
C PHE A 7 5.12 12.76 -5.08
N ASN A 8 6.32 13.35 -5.14
CA ASN A 8 6.58 14.60 -4.41
C ASN A 8 5.65 15.74 -4.88
N LYS A 9 5.40 15.87 -6.19
CA LYS A 9 4.41 16.82 -6.72
C LYS A 9 3.00 16.55 -6.18
N LEU A 10 2.58 15.30 -6.15
CA LEU A 10 1.26 14.94 -5.63
C LEU A 10 1.15 15.22 -4.12
N LEU A 11 2.19 14.91 -3.35
CA LEU A 11 2.29 15.24 -1.93
C LEU A 11 2.27 16.77 -1.72
N SER A 12 2.93 17.55 -2.57
CA SER A 12 2.89 19.02 -2.47
C SER A 12 1.47 19.59 -2.62
N HIS A 13 0.61 18.95 -3.41
CA HIS A 13 -0.78 19.38 -3.60
C HIS A 13 -1.67 19.05 -2.39
N VAL A 14 -1.29 18.05 -1.58
CA VAL A 14 -2.07 17.71 -0.39
C VAL A 14 -1.78 18.69 0.76
N LEU A 15 -0.60 19.29 0.79
CA LEU A 15 -0.22 20.26 1.81
C LEU A 15 -1.18 21.46 1.83
N ALA A 16 -1.45 21.96 3.02
CA ALA A 16 -2.23 23.17 3.25
C ALA A 16 -1.56 23.98 4.36
N PRO A 17 -0.48 24.70 4.05
CA PRO A 17 0.25 25.46 5.07
C PRO A 17 -0.63 26.59 5.63
N PRO A 18 -0.54 26.90 6.95
CA PRO A 18 0.40 26.33 7.92
C PRO A 18 -0.08 25.04 8.59
N THR A 19 -1.35 24.64 8.40
CA THR A 19 -2.00 23.60 9.21
C THR A 19 -1.51 22.20 8.83
N LEU A 20 -1.65 21.77 7.57
CA LEU A 20 -1.11 20.49 7.09
C LEU A 20 0.24 20.74 6.41
N HIS A 21 1.31 20.41 7.12
CA HIS A 21 2.65 20.85 6.74
C HIS A 21 3.57 19.74 6.23
N THR A 22 3.25 18.46 6.46
CA THR A 22 4.07 17.33 6.00
C THR A 22 3.20 16.19 5.53
N ALA A 23 3.56 15.58 4.40
CA ALA A 23 2.96 14.36 3.90
C ALA A 23 4.05 13.37 3.50
N VAL A 24 3.87 12.10 3.86
CA VAL A 24 4.87 11.05 3.71
C VAL A 24 4.24 9.79 3.12
N ILE A 25 4.98 9.13 2.24
CA ILE A 25 4.71 7.76 1.78
C ILE A 25 5.84 6.88 2.28
N PHE A 26 5.49 5.78 2.91
CA PHE A 26 6.43 4.82 3.49
C PHE A 26 5.93 3.39 3.33
N SER A 27 6.82 2.41 3.47
CA SER A 27 6.45 1.00 3.47
C SER A 27 5.89 0.59 4.83
N PRO A 28 5.12 -0.51 4.91
CA PRO A 28 4.72 -1.08 6.20
C PRO A 28 5.90 -1.51 7.09
N SER A 29 7.08 -1.75 6.52
CA SER A 29 8.33 -2.01 7.25
C SER A 29 9.00 -0.75 7.81
N GLY A 30 8.42 0.44 7.61
CA GLY A 30 8.94 1.71 8.12
C GLY A 30 9.99 2.37 7.21
N GLU A 31 10.11 1.96 5.94
CA GLU A 31 11.05 2.56 5.01
C GLU A 31 10.44 3.80 4.35
N LEU A 32 11.11 4.95 4.49
CA LEU A 32 10.71 6.19 3.84
C LEU A 32 10.88 6.10 2.32
N ILE A 33 9.80 6.32 1.57
CA ILE A 33 9.80 6.25 0.09
C ILE A 33 9.76 7.64 -0.52
N ALA A 34 8.82 8.47 -0.09
CA ALA A 34 8.65 9.84 -0.58
C ALA A 34 8.12 10.75 0.53
N PHE A 35 8.46 12.03 0.50
CA PHE A 35 7.88 13.01 1.41
C PHE A 35 7.86 14.38 0.77
N GLU A 36 6.98 15.24 1.29
CA GLU A 36 6.96 16.66 1.00
C GLU A 36 6.64 17.44 2.28
N SER A 37 7.25 18.62 2.41
CA SER A 37 7.01 19.49 3.57
C SER A 37 7.00 20.97 3.20
N SER A 38 6.06 21.71 3.79
CA SER A 38 5.86 23.15 3.54
C SER A 38 7.00 24.04 4.05
N ARG A 39 7.82 23.52 4.97
CA ARG A 39 9.05 24.15 5.46
C ARG A 39 10.20 23.21 5.16
N ALA A 40 11.42 23.75 5.08
CA ALA A 40 12.62 22.94 5.02
C ALA A 40 12.79 22.17 6.35
N ARG A 41 12.09 21.04 6.49
CA ARG A 41 12.30 20.08 7.58
C ARG A 41 13.52 19.22 7.24
N PRO A 42 14.44 19.02 8.19
CA PRO A 42 15.49 18.02 8.06
C PRO A 42 14.90 16.65 7.72
N LYS A 43 15.62 15.88 6.90
CA LYS A 43 15.22 14.51 6.54
C LYS A 43 15.11 13.60 7.77
N ASP A 44 15.92 13.86 8.80
CA ASP A 44 15.90 13.06 10.03
C ASP A 44 14.60 13.27 10.83
N ASP A 45 14.05 14.48 10.87
CA ASP A 45 12.73 14.73 11.48
C ASP A 45 11.62 13.94 10.77
N VAL A 46 11.71 13.83 9.44
CA VAL A 46 10.76 13.04 8.63
C VAL A 46 10.89 11.55 8.96
N ARG A 47 12.10 11.06 9.24
CA ARG A 47 12.31 9.66 9.66
C ARG A 47 11.73 9.40 11.05
N VAL A 48 11.84 10.35 11.97
CA VAL A 48 11.17 10.26 13.28
C VAL A 48 9.65 10.16 13.07
N LEU A 49 9.08 11.01 12.22
CA LEU A 49 7.66 10.95 11.88
C LEU A 49 7.26 9.58 11.29
N VAL A 50 8.08 9.00 10.41
CA VAL A 50 7.83 7.65 9.88
C VAL A 50 7.83 6.60 10.99
N GLY A 51 8.80 6.65 11.91
CA GLY A 51 8.84 5.72 13.05
C GLY A 51 7.55 5.79 13.88
N VAL A 52 7.14 7.00 14.27
CA VAL A 52 5.90 7.21 15.02
C VAL A 52 4.67 6.75 14.21
N ALA A 53 4.61 7.05 12.92
CA ALA A 53 3.50 6.63 12.06
C ALA A 53 3.43 5.10 11.89
N SER A 54 4.58 4.42 11.87
CA SER A 54 4.65 2.95 11.87
C SER A 54 4.08 2.36 13.15
N ASP A 55 4.39 2.94 14.31
CA ASP A 55 3.84 2.50 15.60
C ASP A 55 2.32 2.71 15.64
N ILE A 56 1.85 3.90 15.23
CA ILE A 56 0.42 4.21 15.11
C ILE A 56 -0.27 3.16 14.23
N TRP A 57 0.28 2.85 13.06
CA TRP A 57 -0.30 1.86 12.16
C TRP A 57 -0.32 0.45 12.77
N ALA A 58 0.76 0.04 13.44
CA ALA A 58 0.83 -1.28 14.08
C ALA A 58 -0.30 -1.48 15.10
N GLU A 59 -0.70 -0.41 15.79
CA GLU A 59 -1.78 -0.42 16.79
C GLU A 59 -3.18 -0.26 16.19
N THR A 60 -3.32 0.44 15.07
CA THR A 60 -4.63 0.86 14.52
C THR A 60 -5.03 0.20 13.20
N ARG A 61 -4.19 -0.69 12.63
CA ARG A 61 -4.45 -1.32 11.33
C ARG A 61 -5.80 -2.03 11.21
N ASP A 62 -6.33 -2.53 12.32
CA ASP A 62 -7.62 -3.25 12.34
C ASP A 62 -8.81 -2.27 12.18
N ASP A 63 -8.63 -0.99 12.50
CA ASP A 63 -9.58 0.09 12.28
C ASP A 63 -9.48 0.67 10.84
N GLY A 64 -8.43 0.29 10.10
CA GLY A 64 -8.18 0.70 8.72
C GLY A 64 -7.52 2.08 8.58
N GLU A 65 -7.41 2.86 9.65
CA GLU A 65 -6.70 4.13 9.72
C GLU A 65 -6.29 4.45 11.16
N GLY A 66 -5.24 5.25 11.32
CA GLY A 66 -4.71 5.66 12.62
C GLY A 66 -4.72 7.17 12.80
N MET A 67 -5.10 7.64 13.98
CA MET A 67 -5.26 9.06 14.31
C MET A 67 -4.69 9.33 15.69
N VAL A 68 -3.66 10.17 15.80
CA VAL A 68 -3.01 10.49 17.08
C VAL A 68 -2.60 11.96 17.17
N GLU A 69 -2.86 12.57 18.33
CA GLU A 69 -2.28 13.86 18.72
C GLU A 69 -0.95 13.61 19.45
N SER A 70 0.11 14.31 19.05
CA SER A 70 1.47 14.10 19.57
C SER A 70 2.23 15.43 19.65
N GLU A 71 3.43 15.40 20.22
CA GLU A 71 4.34 16.56 20.20
C GLU A 71 4.77 16.98 18.78
N LEU A 72 4.65 16.09 17.81
CA LEU A 72 4.90 16.37 16.39
C LEU A 72 3.70 17.02 15.70
N GLY A 73 2.55 17.13 16.40
CA GLY A 73 1.26 17.55 15.90
C GLY A 73 0.26 16.39 15.76
N LYS A 74 -0.79 16.63 14.97
CA LYS A 74 -1.80 15.64 14.57
C LYS A 74 -1.27 14.77 13.45
N ILE A 75 -1.15 13.48 13.71
CA ILE A 75 -0.70 12.47 12.76
C ILE A 75 -1.90 11.61 12.34
N TYR A 76 -2.14 11.56 11.03
CA TYR A 76 -3.11 10.67 10.40
C TYR A 76 -2.41 9.67 9.50
N VAL A 77 -2.67 8.39 9.69
CA VAL A 77 -2.03 7.28 8.97
C VAL A 77 -3.10 6.43 8.28
N LEU A 78 -2.88 6.07 7.03
CA LEU A 78 -3.81 5.21 6.29
C LEU A 78 -3.10 4.35 5.23
N PRO A 79 -3.66 3.20 4.87
CA PRO A 79 -3.09 2.32 3.88
C PRO A 79 -3.36 2.79 2.44
N ILE A 80 -2.42 2.49 1.54
CA ILE A 80 -2.65 2.50 0.10
C ILE A 80 -2.85 1.05 -0.33
N THR A 81 -4.11 0.66 -0.51
CA THR A 81 -4.47 -0.64 -1.07
C THR A 81 -4.69 -0.50 -2.58
N PRO A 82 -4.08 -1.38 -3.41
CA PRO A 82 -4.42 -1.42 -4.83
C PRO A 82 -5.90 -1.81 -4.97
N SER A 83 -6.67 -1.02 -5.72
CA SER A 83 -8.11 -1.25 -5.87
C SER A 83 -8.36 -2.62 -6.50
N THR A 84 -8.85 -3.59 -5.72
CA THR A 84 -9.31 -4.88 -6.21
C THR A 84 -10.64 -4.72 -6.95
N SER A 85 -10.62 -3.94 -8.03
CA SER A 85 -11.69 -3.97 -9.03
C SER A 85 -11.70 -5.38 -9.64
N GLU A 86 -12.85 -6.06 -9.57
CA GLU A 86 -13.20 -7.32 -10.27
C GLU A 86 -12.87 -8.67 -9.59
N ARG A 87 -13.18 -8.85 -8.30
CA ARG A 87 -13.66 -10.17 -7.80
C ARG A 87 -15.09 -10.16 -7.26
N GLU A 88 -15.85 -9.12 -7.55
CA GLU A 88 -17.30 -9.09 -7.37
C GLU A 88 -17.98 -9.85 -8.52
N GLY A 89 -17.94 -11.18 -8.44
CA GLY A 89 -18.58 -12.07 -9.39
C GLY A 89 -18.64 -13.53 -8.97
N ARG A 90 -18.21 -13.87 -7.75
CA ARG A 90 -18.43 -15.21 -7.17
C ARG A 90 -19.09 -15.07 -5.82
N GLU A 91 -20.42 -15.14 -5.86
CA GLU A 91 -21.29 -15.31 -4.70
C GLU A 91 -20.78 -16.46 -3.82
N GLY A 92 -20.87 -16.27 -2.50
CA GLY A 92 -20.88 -17.37 -1.54
C GLY A 92 -19.52 -17.82 -1.03
N ARG A 93 -18.84 -16.98 -0.25
CA ARG A 93 -18.11 -17.40 0.96
C ARG A 93 -17.78 -16.14 1.78
N PRO A 94 -18.06 -16.08 3.09
CA PRO A 94 -17.42 -15.10 3.95
C PRO A 94 -15.95 -15.52 4.03
N SER A 95 -15.14 -15.08 3.05
CA SER A 95 -13.71 -15.10 3.24
C SER A 95 -13.46 -14.18 4.42
N SER A 96 -13.06 -14.76 5.55
CA SER A 96 -12.32 -14.10 6.61
C SER A 96 -11.19 -13.32 5.95
N LYS A 97 -11.47 -12.09 5.52
CA LYS A 97 -10.48 -11.21 4.93
C LYS A 97 -9.65 -10.75 6.11
N GLU A 98 -8.56 -11.46 6.37
CA GLU A 98 -7.40 -10.83 6.97
C GLU A 98 -7.20 -9.49 6.25
N PRO A 99 -6.99 -8.39 6.98
CA PRO A 99 -6.73 -7.11 6.35
C PRO A 99 -5.58 -7.31 5.38
N GLU A 100 -5.84 -7.10 4.08
CA GLU A 100 -4.82 -7.25 3.04
C GLU A 100 -3.66 -6.34 3.42
N ASN A 101 -2.47 -6.93 3.63
CA ASN A 101 -1.29 -6.15 4.02
C ASN A 101 -1.08 -5.04 2.99
N PRO A 102 -1.10 -3.76 3.41
CA PRO A 102 -1.00 -2.66 2.48
C PRO A 102 0.36 -2.67 1.83
N VAL A 103 0.43 -2.22 0.57
CA VAL A 103 1.71 -2.16 -0.16
C VAL A 103 2.50 -0.95 0.29
N LEU A 104 1.80 0.15 0.59
CA LEU A 104 2.35 1.42 1.04
C LEU A 104 1.41 2.03 2.08
N LEU A 105 1.95 2.92 2.89
CA LEU A 105 1.23 3.73 3.87
C LEU A 105 1.42 5.21 3.56
N ILE A 106 0.43 6.02 3.91
CA ILE A 106 0.50 7.48 3.91
C ILE A 106 0.47 7.95 5.36
N ALA A 107 1.32 8.91 5.69
CA ALA A 107 1.22 9.69 6.92
C ALA A 107 1.05 11.18 6.58
N LEU A 108 0.03 11.81 7.14
CA LEU A 108 -0.17 13.26 7.13
C LEU A 108 0.14 13.80 8.52
N ASN A 109 0.96 14.85 8.60
CA ASN A 109 1.27 15.52 9.86
C ASN A 109 0.91 17.00 9.79
N ALA A 110 0.13 17.44 10.77
CA ALA A 110 -0.48 18.76 10.83
C ALA A 110 -0.41 19.37 12.23
N THR A 111 -0.65 20.67 12.33
CA THR A 111 -0.73 21.37 13.62
C THR A 111 -2.00 20.99 14.38
N ASP A 112 -2.05 21.34 15.67
CA ASP A 112 -3.19 21.05 16.55
C ASP A 112 -4.48 21.75 16.10
N ASP A 113 -4.37 22.85 15.37
CA ASP A 113 -5.50 23.58 14.78
C ASP A 113 -6.18 22.83 13.63
N ALA A 114 -5.50 21.84 13.04
CA ALA A 114 -6.03 21.10 11.91
C ALA A 114 -7.23 20.22 12.31
N GLN A 115 -8.23 20.20 11.43
CA GLN A 115 -9.43 19.39 11.63
C GLN A 115 -9.21 17.97 11.11
N TRP A 116 -9.55 16.96 11.91
CA TRP A 116 -9.42 15.55 11.53
C TRP A 116 -10.11 15.21 10.21
N GLY A 117 -11.32 15.73 9.99
CA GLY A 117 -12.05 15.51 8.74
C GLY A 117 -11.37 16.11 7.50
N GLU A 118 -10.51 17.11 7.65
CA GLU A 118 -9.66 17.59 6.55
C GLU A 118 -8.54 16.61 6.23
N LEU A 119 -7.85 16.11 7.27
CA LEU A 119 -6.76 15.13 7.13
C LEU A 119 -7.27 13.84 6.49
N GLN A 120 -8.39 13.30 6.98
CA GLN A 120 -9.04 12.11 6.41
C GLN A 120 -9.37 12.31 4.94
N ARG A 121 -10.12 13.36 4.60
CA ARG A 121 -10.53 13.63 3.20
C ARG A 121 -9.33 13.74 2.27
N LYS A 122 -8.29 14.46 2.69
CA LYS A 122 -7.05 14.65 1.92
C LYS A 122 -6.26 13.35 1.77
N GLY A 123 -6.09 12.61 2.86
CA GLY A 123 -5.36 11.33 2.86
C GLY A 123 -6.07 10.29 2.02
N GLN A 124 -7.39 10.12 2.17
CA GLN A 124 -8.19 9.19 1.38
C GLN A 124 -8.18 9.55 -0.11
N GLY A 125 -8.30 10.83 -0.45
CA GLY A 125 -8.20 11.29 -1.84
C GLY A 125 -6.82 10.99 -2.44
N LEU A 126 -5.76 11.17 -1.65
CA LEU A 126 -4.39 10.83 -2.05
C LEU A 126 -4.20 9.32 -2.25
N ALA A 127 -4.68 8.50 -1.31
CA ALA A 127 -4.62 7.05 -1.39
C ALA A 127 -5.35 6.52 -2.63
N ALA A 128 -6.56 7.01 -2.88
CA ALA A 128 -7.36 6.65 -4.06
C ALA A 128 -6.70 7.08 -5.38
N HIS A 129 -5.99 8.21 -5.40
CA HIS A 129 -5.27 8.65 -6.59
C HIS A 129 -4.05 7.75 -6.90
N ILE A 130 -3.38 7.24 -5.86
CA ILE A 130 -2.18 6.40 -5.98
C ILE A 130 -2.52 4.93 -6.24
N SER A 131 -3.65 4.44 -5.72
CA SER A 131 -4.02 3.01 -5.76
C SER A 131 -4.01 2.43 -7.19
N LYS A 132 -4.55 3.16 -8.16
CA LYS A 132 -4.66 2.70 -9.56
C LYS A 132 -3.30 2.59 -10.26
N PRO A 133 -2.44 3.63 -10.28
CA PRO A 133 -1.07 3.50 -10.78
C PRO A 133 -0.28 2.38 -10.09
N LEU A 134 -0.48 2.19 -8.78
CA LEU A 134 0.20 1.16 -8.00
C LEU A 134 -0.24 -0.25 -8.43
N GLN A 135 -1.55 -0.47 -8.61
CA GLN A 135 -2.10 -1.74 -9.10
C GLN A 135 -1.51 -2.12 -10.48
N GLN A 136 -1.42 -1.16 -11.41
CA GLN A 136 -0.84 -1.39 -12.73
C GLN A 136 0.64 -1.78 -12.67
N LEU A 137 1.40 -1.21 -11.72
CA LEU A 137 2.79 -1.58 -11.52
C LEU A 137 2.91 -2.98 -10.95
N LEU A 138 2.14 -3.30 -9.90
CA LEU A 138 2.16 -4.62 -9.26
C LEU A 138 1.78 -5.72 -10.25
N GLY A 139 0.78 -5.50 -11.10
CA GLY A 139 0.39 -6.46 -12.14
C GLY A 139 1.50 -6.74 -13.17
N ARG A 140 2.41 -5.80 -13.43
CA ARG A 140 3.56 -6.00 -14.32
C ARG A 140 4.74 -6.69 -13.63
N LEU A 141 4.81 -6.62 -12.31
CA LEU A 141 5.88 -7.23 -11.51
C LEU A 141 5.54 -8.67 -11.11
N GLN A 142 4.28 -9.09 -11.25
CA GLN A 142 3.94 -10.49 -11.11
C GLN A 142 4.60 -11.27 -12.25
N PRO A 143 5.42 -12.29 -11.94
CA PRO A 143 5.97 -13.15 -12.97
C PRO A 143 4.80 -13.76 -13.73
N GLU A 144 4.83 -13.68 -15.06
CA GLU A 144 3.90 -14.47 -15.86
C GLU A 144 4.13 -15.93 -15.47
N THR A 145 3.19 -16.52 -14.73
CA THR A 145 3.12 -17.95 -14.59
C THR A 145 2.73 -18.48 -15.96
N THR A 146 3.73 -18.64 -16.84
CA THR A 146 3.64 -19.45 -18.03
C THR A 146 3.21 -20.82 -17.53
N SER A 147 1.93 -21.11 -17.72
CA SER A 147 1.35 -22.43 -17.55
C SER A 147 1.96 -23.31 -18.63
N HIS A 148 3.17 -23.80 -18.36
CA HIS A 148 3.70 -24.95 -19.08
C HIS A 148 2.80 -26.13 -18.70
N THR A 149 1.79 -26.38 -19.53
CA THR A 149 1.14 -27.68 -19.63
C THR A 149 2.23 -28.73 -19.81
N ASN A 150 2.63 -29.36 -18.72
CA ASN A 150 3.39 -30.61 -18.75
C ASN A 150 2.48 -31.65 -19.40
N THR A 151 2.61 -31.77 -20.73
CA THR A 151 2.08 -32.90 -21.48
C THR A 151 2.82 -34.15 -20.99
N THR A 152 2.12 -34.97 -20.22
CA THR A 152 2.56 -36.29 -19.77
C THR A 152 3.03 -37.12 -20.97
N PRO A 153 4.28 -37.61 -21.02
CA PRO A 153 4.63 -38.67 -21.95
C PRO A 153 4.07 -39.98 -21.40
N THR A 154 3.04 -40.49 -22.07
CA THR A 154 2.50 -41.84 -21.88
C THR A 154 3.59 -42.87 -22.21
N SER A 155 4.03 -43.62 -21.20
CA SER A 155 4.89 -44.79 -21.38
C SER A 155 4.17 -45.86 -22.21
N PRO A 156 4.82 -46.49 -23.20
CA PRO A 156 4.24 -47.61 -23.92
C PRO A 156 4.24 -48.88 -23.04
N THR A 157 3.05 -49.46 -22.89
CA THR A 157 2.81 -50.79 -22.32
C THR A 157 3.49 -51.85 -23.19
N VAL A 158 4.51 -52.52 -22.66
CA VAL A 158 5.08 -53.74 -23.24
C VAL A 158 4.26 -54.93 -22.74
N THR A 159 3.36 -55.43 -23.58
CA THR A 159 2.64 -56.70 -23.38
C THR A 159 3.56 -57.85 -23.76
N SER A 160 4.16 -58.52 -22.76
CA SER A 160 4.86 -59.79 -22.97
C SER A 160 3.84 -60.91 -23.12
N ARG A 161 3.76 -61.51 -24.32
CA ARG A 161 2.85 -62.61 -24.68
C ARG A 161 3.63 -63.92 -24.74
N ASN A 162 3.28 -64.81 -23.81
CA ASN A 162 3.50 -66.26 -23.75
C ASN A 162 4.20 -66.95 -24.93
N GLY A 163 5.36 -67.55 -24.63
CA GLY A 163 5.97 -68.63 -25.41
C GLY A 163 5.54 -70.00 -24.89
N ARG A 164 4.78 -70.73 -25.72
CA ARG A 164 4.57 -72.18 -25.65
C ARG A 164 5.87 -72.90 -25.99
N ARG A 165 6.24 -73.91 -25.20
CA ARG A 165 6.43 -75.31 -25.67
C ARG A 165 6.62 -76.23 -24.48
#